data_AF-A0A942P2H6-F1
#
_entry.id   AF-A0A942P2H6-F1
#
_cell.length_a   1.000
_cell.length_b   1.000
_cell.length_c   1.000
_cell.angle_alpha   90.00
_cell.angle_beta   90.00
_cell.angle_gamma   90.00
#
_symmetry.space_group_name_H-M   'P 1'
#
loop_
_entity.id
_entity.type
_entity.pdbx_description
1 polymer ?
#
loop_
_entity_poly.entity_id
_entity_poly.type
_entity_poly.pdbx_seq_one_letter_code
_entity_poly.pdbx_strand_id
1 'polypeptide(L)'
;MSWKDDPATVSVAAFDVFYERYKDQVWPIVYAVCKNYTPRHGKHLPADVHNNTFMMVYTYPLSNIDHLETFTDRKALNKEVKLWMMQLAGEALRELMNGGEEAYRRHILLRPMYAQSSTADAEGYLVNEENAPYNSDNLIDQPGKTAEEDEKEAEITHPTPSESDDFSQSDADMQHGKVIFDDVADDTYNADAAYEEVVEDSYYTDAQREAARKALAQLAFDQSDILMTMIASEQKGCKRPADVMKGLETKYQTTSENLRAIKSRALKYLRKALGVDAKMQI
;
A
#
# COMPACT_ATOMS: atom_id res chain seq x y z
N MET A 1 33.32 -2.90 28.50
CA MET A 1 32.30 -3.08 27.46
C MET A 1 32.64 -2.11 26.35
N SER A 2 32.85 -2.61 25.14
CA SER A 2 33.12 -1.77 23.98
C SER A 2 31.84 -1.03 23.63
N TRP A 3 31.90 0.24 23.25
CA TRP A 3 30.72 0.99 22.77
C TRP A 3 30.09 0.35 21.51
N LYS A 4 30.74 -0.66 20.92
CA LYS A 4 30.22 -1.52 19.85
C LYS A 4 29.23 -2.60 20.32
N ASP A 5 29.00 -2.73 21.63
CA ASP A 5 28.19 -3.81 22.20
C ASP A 5 26.77 -3.36 22.61
N ASP A 6 26.39 -2.09 22.42
CA ASP A 6 25.02 -1.62 22.70
C ASP A 6 24.08 -2.01 21.53
N PRO A 7 23.11 -2.91 21.73
CA PRO A 7 22.19 -3.35 20.69
C PRO A 7 21.43 -2.19 20.04
N ALA A 8 21.11 -1.14 20.80
CA ALA A 8 20.38 0.01 20.27
C ALA A 8 21.20 0.76 19.21
N THR A 9 22.49 0.96 19.46
CA THR A 9 23.41 1.63 18.52
C THR A 9 23.60 0.81 17.24
N VAL A 10 23.70 -0.52 17.37
CA VAL A 10 23.81 -1.42 16.21
C VAL A 10 22.53 -1.43 15.38
N SER A 11 21.36 -1.45 16.01
CA SER A 11 20.06 -1.39 15.31
C SER A 11 19.87 -0.09 14.54
N VAL A 12 20.25 1.06 15.12
CA VAL A 12 20.19 2.36 14.43
C VAL A 12 21.11 2.36 13.20
N ALA A 13 22.38 1.96 13.36
CA ALA A 13 23.32 1.93 12.25
C ALA A 13 22.90 0.95 11.13
N ALA A 14 22.37 -0.23 11.49
CA ALA A 14 21.86 -1.20 10.53
C ALA A 14 20.64 -0.65 9.76
N PHE A 15 19.77 0.06 10.46
CA PHE A 15 18.60 0.70 9.86
C PHE A 15 19.01 1.85 8.92
N ASP A 16 20.00 2.68 9.26
CA ASP A 16 20.48 3.75 8.38
C ASP A 16 20.99 3.18 7.04
N VAL A 17 21.77 2.09 7.10
CA VAL A 17 22.25 1.38 5.91
C VAL A 17 21.08 0.82 5.08
N PHE A 18 20.03 0.32 5.74
CA PHE A 18 18.82 -0.15 5.07
C PHE A 18 18.08 1.01 4.40
N TYR A 19 17.84 2.11 5.12
CA TYR A 19 17.13 3.28 4.62
C TYR A 19 17.79 3.85 3.38
N GLU A 20 19.11 4.09 3.44
CA GLU A 20 19.87 4.62 2.30
C GLU A 20 19.82 3.71 1.08
N ARG A 21 19.73 2.38 1.27
CA ARG A 21 19.69 1.42 0.17
C ARG A 21 18.32 1.33 -0.51
N TYR A 22 17.24 1.52 0.24
CA TYR A 22 15.89 1.19 -0.21
C TYR A 22 14.93 2.38 -0.31
N LYS A 23 15.27 3.58 0.19
CA LYS A 23 14.39 4.78 0.14
C LYS A 23 13.85 5.07 -1.25
N ASP A 24 14.67 5.00 -2.29
CA ASP A 24 14.25 5.27 -3.67
C ASP A 24 13.35 4.16 -4.27
N GLN A 25 13.44 2.94 -3.71
CA GLN A 25 12.62 1.80 -4.14
C GLN A 25 11.28 1.74 -3.42
N VAL A 26 11.21 2.24 -2.18
CA VAL A 26 9.98 2.25 -1.37
C VAL A 26 8.99 3.26 -1.93
N TRP A 27 9.44 4.42 -2.40
CA TRP A 27 8.53 5.47 -2.88
C TRP A 27 7.59 5.02 -4.02
N PRO A 28 8.07 4.40 -5.12
CA PRO A 28 7.18 3.88 -6.17
C PRO A 28 6.19 2.82 -5.66
N ILE A 29 6.59 1.99 -4.69
CA ILE A 29 5.73 0.97 -4.09
C ILE A 29 4.59 1.64 -3.31
N VAL A 30 4.94 2.60 -2.46
CA VAL A 30 3.97 3.36 -1.66
C VAL A 30 3.00 4.12 -2.56
N TYR A 31 3.49 4.75 -3.62
CA TYR A 31 2.65 5.46 -4.58
C TYR A 31 1.65 4.51 -5.27
N ALA A 32 2.10 3.32 -5.67
CA ALA A 32 1.23 2.30 -6.25
C ALA A 32 0.14 1.83 -5.28
N VAL A 33 0.50 1.59 -4.01
CA VAL A 33 -0.44 1.19 -2.95
C VAL A 33 -1.47 2.31 -2.65
N CYS A 34 -1.03 3.56 -2.68
CA CYS A 34 -1.89 4.71 -2.38
C CYS A 34 -2.73 5.21 -3.56
N LYS A 35 -2.49 4.75 -4.80
CA LYS A 35 -3.07 5.28 -6.04
C LYS A 35 -4.59 5.49 -5.96
N ASN A 36 -5.32 4.53 -5.37
CA ASN A 36 -6.78 4.55 -5.27
C ASN A 36 -7.32 5.44 -4.13
N TYR A 37 -6.47 5.84 -3.19
CA TYR A 37 -6.84 6.58 -1.98
C TYR A 37 -6.44 8.06 -2.05
N THR A 38 -5.35 8.38 -2.76
CA THR A 38 -4.84 9.76 -2.91
C THR A 38 -5.92 10.78 -3.35
N PRO A 39 -6.87 10.49 -4.27
CA PRO A 39 -7.90 11.46 -4.64
C PRO A 39 -8.83 11.87 -3.50
N ARG A 40 -9.04 11.00 -2.50
CA ARG A 40 -9.94 11.26 -1.37
C ARG A 40 -9.22 11.84 -0.15
N HIS A 41 -7.97 11.44 0.06
CA HIS A 41 -7.19 11.77 1.26
C HIS A 41 -6.13 12.86 1.02
N GLY A 42 -5.93 13.28 -0.23
CA GLY A 42 -5.00 14.35 -0.59
C GLY A 42 -3.57 13.87 -0.83
N LYS A 43 -2.73 14.81 -1.28
CA LYS A 43 -1.36 14.54 -1.75
C LYS A 43 -0.37 14.13 -0.65
N HIS A 44 -0.73 14.26 0.62
CA HIS A 44 0.15 13.95 1.76
C HIS A 44 0.10 12.46 2.15
N LEU A 45 -0.96 11.73 1.77
CA LEU A 45 -1.13 10.32 2.12
C LEU A 45 0.08 9.45 1.74
N PRO A 46 0.66 9.53 0.52
CA PRO A 46 1.84 8.74 0.18
C PRO A 46 3.06 9.04 1.06
N ALA A 47 3.25 10.30 1.50
CA ALA A 47 4.36 10.66 2.38
C ALA A 47 4.17 10.06 3.78
N ASP A 48 2.94 10.09 4.31
CA ASP A 48 2.62 9.50 5.60
C ASP A 48 2.77 7.97 5.59
N VAL A 49 2.29 7.32 4.53
CA VAL A 49 2.46 5.87 4.34
C VAL A 49 3.93 5.50 4.19
N HIS A 50 4.72 6.30 3.46
CA HIS A 50 6.16 6.09 3.31
C HIS A 50 6.89 6.14 4.67
N ASN A 51 6.63 7.16 5.47
CA ASN A 51 7.23 7.30 6.80
C ASN A 51 6.81 6.15 7.73
N ASN A 52 5.54 5.79 7.75
CA ASN A 52 5.03 4.68 8.56
C ASN A 52 5.63 3.34 8.10
N THR A 53 5.83 3.13 6.81
CA THR A 53 6.48 1.91 6.28
C THR A 53 7.88 1.75 6.86
N PHE A 54 8.70 2.81 6.87
CA PHE A 54 10.03 2.77 7.46
C PHE A 54 10.01 2.63 8.99
N MET A 55 9.03 3.23 9.67
CA MET A 55 8.83 3.04 11.10
C MET A 55 8.52 1.58 11.45
N MET A 56 7.72 0.90 10.61
CA MET A 56 7.45 -0.53 10.77
C MET A 56 8.72 -1.37 10.56
N VAL A 57 9.54 -1.05 9.56
CA VAL A 57 10.85 -1.70 9.35
C VAL A 57 11.76 -1.53 10.57
N TYR A 58 11.81 -0.32 11.14
CA TYR A 58 12.63 -0.02 12.31
C TYR A 58 12.15 -0.77 13.57
N THR A 59 10.84 -0.80 13.79
CA THR A 59 10.25 -1.37 15.01
C THR A 59 10.25 -2.90 14.98
N TYR A 60 10.00 -3.49 13.81
CA TYR A 60 9.90 -4.92 13.61
C TYR A 60 10.78 -5.38 12.46
N PRO A 61 12.11 -5.26 12.59
CA PRO A 61 13.02 -5.68 11.55
C PRO A 61 12.83 -7.17 11.32
N LEU A 62 12.37 -7.53 10.12
CA LEU A 62 12.26 -8.92 9.65
C LEU A 62 11.19 -9.79 10.32
N SER A 63 10.22 -9.23 11.07
CA SER A 63 9.20 -10.03 11.77
C SER A 63 8.32 -10.92 10.87
N ASN A 64 8.44 -10.78 9.55
CA ASN A 64 7.69 -11.52 8.54
C ASN A 64 8.60 -12.11 7.44
N ILE A 65 9.94 -12.11 7.61
CA ILE A 65 10.86 -12.69 6.61
C ILE A 65 11.96 -13.54 7.27
N ASP A 66 11.56 -14.68 7.81
CA ASP A 66 12.48 -15.63 8.45
C ASP A 66 13.48 -16.26 7.46
N HIS A 67 13.24 -16.13 6.16
CA HIS A 67 14.01 -16.81 5.11
C HIS A 67 14.95 -15.91 4.31
N LEU A 68 15.19 -14.64 4.69
CA LEU A 68 16.12 -13.77 3.96
C LEU A 68 17.52 -14.36 3.85
N GLU A 69 17.97 -15.07 4.89
CA GLU A 69 19.28 -15.72 4.93
C GLU A 69 19.43 -16.86 3.91
N THR A 70 18.31 -17.39 3.40
CA THR A 70 18.32 -18.52 2.44
C THR A 70 18.62 -18.07 1.01
N PHE A 71 18.54 -16.77 0.70
CA PHE A 71 18.79 -16.25 -0.64
C PHE A 71 20.28 -16.00 -0.87
N THR A 72 20.88 -16.81 -1.73
CA THR A 72 22.25 -16.59 -2.22
C THR A 72 22.31 -15.61 -3.40
N ASP A 73 21.23 -15.52 -4.19
CA ASP A 73 21.11 -14.59 -5.32
C ASP A 73 20.61 -13.22 -4.87
N ARG A 74 21.41 -12.18 -5.17
CA ARG A 74 21.09 -10.78 -4.88
C ARG A 74 19.81 -10.32 -5.59
N LYS A 75 19.53 -10.82 -6.80
CA LYS A 75 18.33 -10.43 -7.56
C LYS A 75 17.08 -11.02 -6.90
N ALA A 76 17.11 -12.29 -6.52
CA ALA A 76 16.05 -12.93 -5.74
C ALA A 76 15.81 -12.22 -4.40
N LEU A 77 16.88 -11.90 -3.66
CA LEU A 77 16.81 -11.16 -2.41
C LEU A 77 16.11 -9.81 -2.58
N ASN A 78 16.52 -9.02 -3.57
CA ASN A 78 15.89 -7.71 -3.83
C ASN A 78 14.41 -7.82 -4.20
N LYS A 79 14.03 -8.87 -4.94
CA LYS A 79 12.63 -9.14 -5.27
C LYS A 79 11.81 -9.44 -4.02
N GLU A 80 12.36 -10.23 -3.11
CA GLU A 80 11.69 -10.58 -1.85
C GLU A 80 11.55 -9.37 -0.92
N VAL A 81 12.63 -8.58 -0.76
CA VAL A 81 12.60 -7.34 0.02
C VAL A 81 11.56 -6.37 -0.56
N LYS A 82 11.43 -6.29 -1.90
CA LYS A 82 10.40 -5.47 -2.55
C LYS A 82 8.98 -5.94 -2.21
N LEU A 83 8.71 -7.24 -2.25
CA LEU A 83 7.41 -7.81 -1.90
C LEU A 83 7.07 -7.54 -0.43
N TRP A 84 8.03 -7.71 0.46
CA TRP A 84 7.86 -7.41 1.87
C TRP A 84 7.60 -5.91 2.13
N MET A 85 8.34 -5.01 1.49
CA MET A 85 8.09 -3.57 1.60
C MET A 85 6.70 -3.18 1.07
N MET A 86 6.19 -3.87 0.04
CA MET A 86 4.82 -3.68 -0.43
C MET A 86 3.77 -4.14 0.59
N GLN A 87 4.00 -5.26 1.28
CA GLN A 87 3.13 -5.71 2.36
C GLN A 87 3.12 -4.71 3.52
N LEU A 88 4.29 -4.22 3.93
CA LEU A 88 4.41 -3.20 4.97
C LEU A 88 3.71 -1.89 4.58
N ALA A 89 3.88 -1.43 3.33
CA ALA A 89 3.19 -0.23 2.86
C ALA A 89 1.66 -0.39 2.86
N GLY A 90 1.15 -1.57 2.49
CA GLY A 90 -0.26 -1.91 2.57
C GLY A 90 -0.79 -1.93 4.02
N GLU A 91 0.02 -2.45 4.95
CA GLU A 91 -0.32 -2.45 6.37
C GLU A 91 -0.29 -1.05 6.98
N ALA A 92 0.74 -0.25 6.69
CA ALA A 92 0.84 1.15 7.10
C ALA A 92 -0.35 1.98 6.59
N LEU A 93 -0.74 1.80 5.33
CA LEU A 93 -1.95 2.43 4.78
C LEU A 93 -3.20 1.95 5.53
N ARG A 94 -3.33 0.65 5.76
CA ARG A 94 -4.48 0.10 6.49
C ARG A 94 -4.57 0.64 7.92
N GLU A 95 -3.47 0.78 8.63
CA GLU A 95 -3.43 1.37 9.98
C GLU A 95 -3.88 2.83 9.97
N LEU A 96 -3.38 3.63 9.03
CA LEU A 96 -3.82 5.02 8.84
C LEU A 96 -5.32 5.13 8.53
N MET A 97 -5.85 4.22 7.71
CA MET A 97 -7.26 4.20 7.33
C MET A 97 -8.18 3.70 8.46
N ASN A 98 -7.76 2.66 9.18
CA ASN A 98 -8.57 2.02 10.22
C ASN A 98 -8.66 2.83 11.51
N GLY A 99 -7.64 3.63 11.81
CA GLY A 99 -7.65 4.45 13.02
C GLY A 99 -8.53 5.71 12.91
N GLY A 100 -9.20 5.92 11.77
CA GLY A 100 -10.06 7.09 11.51
C GLY A 100 -9.29 8.42 11.46
N GLU A 101 -10.01 9.54 11.35
CA GLU A 101 -9.40 10.89 11.37
C GLU A 101 -8.54 11.15 12.62
N GLU A 102 -8.89 10.54 13.77
CA GLU A 102 -8.13 10.73 15.01
C GLU A 102 -6.78 10.04 15.00
N ALA A 103 -6.67 8.82 14.47
CA ALA A 103 -5.35 8.19 14.33
C ALA A 103 -4.52 8.84 13.23
N TYR A 104 -5.15 9.31 12.16
CA TYR A 104 -4.47 10.09 11.12
C TYR A 104 -3.82 11.35 11.72
N ARG A 105 -4.55 12.10 12.55
CA ARG A 105 -4.01 13.27 13.29
C ARG A 105 -2.95 12.89 14.32
N ARG A 106 -3.01 11.70 14.93
CA ARG A 106 -1.97 11.23 15.87
C ARG A 106 -0.73 10.68 15.15
N HIS A 107 -0.85 10.08 13.97
CA HIS A 107 0.29 9.60 13.19
C HIS A 107 1.06 10.74 12.53
N ILE A 108 0.41 11.85 12.18
CA ILE A 108 1.09 13.11 11.84
C ILE A 108 2.00 13.60 13.00
N LEU A 109 1.78 13.15 14.24
CA LEU A 109 2.61 13.48 15.40
C LEU A 109 3.71 12.45 15.73
N LEU A 110 3.84 11.33 14.98
CA LEU A 110 5.11 10.62 14.90
C LEU A 110 6.05 11.45 14.03
N ARG A 111 6.46 12.58 14.61
CA ARG A 111 7.48 13.50 14.14
C ARG A 111 8.64 12.64 13.60
N PRO A 112 9.14 12.90 12.39
CA PRO A 112 10.20 12.10 11.80
C PRO A 112 11.34 11.98 12.82
N MET A 113 11.62 10.76 13.29
CA MET A 113 12.69 10.55 14.29
C MET A 113 14.05 11.03 13.78
N TYR A 114 14.19 11.19 12.46
CA TYR A 114 15.38 11.77 11.82
C TYR A 114 15.57 13.27 12.06
N ALA A 115 14.56 13.99 12.54
CA ALA A 115 14.73 15.41 12.91
C ALA A 115 15.51 15.57 14.23
N GLN A 116 15.75 14.50 15.00
CA GLN A 116 16.43 14.58 16.30
C GLN A 116 17.92 14.24 16.27
N SER A 117 18.49 13.70 15.17
CA SER A 117 19.93 13.35 15.14
C SER A 117 20.87 14.50 14.73
N SER A 118 20.34 15.68 14.38
CA SER A 118 21.15 16.80 13.83
C SER A 118 21.52 17.91 14.85
N THR A 119 21.34 17.73 16.16
CA THR A 119 21.59 18.82 17.15
C THR A 119 22.74 18.57 18.13
N ALA A 120 23.55 17.53 17.96
CA ALA A 120 24.62 17.22 18.91
C ALA A 120 25.91 18.04 18.76
N ASP A 121 26.18 18.68 17.60
CA ASP A 121 27.46 19.38 17.36
C ASP A 121 27.29 20.74 16.65
N ALA A 122 26.55 21.67 17.24
CA ALA A 122 26.48 23.05 16.73
C ALA A 122 26.42 24.11 17.85
N GLU A 123 27.33 24.04 18.82
CA GLU A 123 27.77 25.26 19.49
C GLU A 123 28.77 25.99 18.60
N GLY A 124 28.26 26.97 17.85
CA GLY A 124 29.07 27.94 17.12
C GLY A 124 28.82 27.91 15.63
N TYR A 125 27.83 28.68 15.17
CA TYR A 125 27.92 29.66 14.09
C TYR A 125 26.50 30.18 13.82
N LEU A 126 26.24 31.43 14.22
CA LEU A 126 25.21 32.23 13.58
C LEU A 126 25.64 32.39 12.12
N VAL A 127 24.75 32.09 11.16
CA VAL A 127 24.53 32.77 9.85
C VAL A 127 23.85 31.83 8.84
N ASN A 128 22.74 32.34 8.28
CA ASN A 128 22.00 32.00 7.04
C ASN A 128 20.92 30.90 7.04
N GLU A 129 19.68 31.39 7.15
CA GLU A 129 18.45 30.81 6.61
C GLU A 129 18.54 30.73 5.07
N GLU A 130 18.86 29.56 4.52
CA GLU A 130 18.52 29.15 3.14
C GLU A 130 18.96 27.69 2.95
N ASN A 131 18.12 26.73 3.37
CA ASN A 131 18.13 25.35 2.86
C ASN A 131 16.91 24.60 3.41
N ALA A 132 15.80 24.67 2.67
CA ALA A 132 14.66 23.76 2.82
C ALA A 132 14.49 23.00 1.50
N PRO A 133 14.53 21.65 1.47
CA PRO A 133 14.12 20.91 0.31
C PRO A 133 12.80 20.19 0.60
N TYR A 134 11.68 20.90 0.38
CA TYR A 134 10.51 20.37 -0.30
C TYR A 134 9.54 21.53 -0.56
N ASN A 135 9.59 22.11 -1.77
CA ASN A 135 8.63 23.11 -2.20
C ASN A 135 7.75 22.49 -3.29
N SER A 136 6.48 22.27 -2.96
CA SER A 136 5.44 21.72 -3.84
C SER A 136 4.75 22.77 -4.72
N ASP A 137 5.21 24.02 -4.72
CA ASP A 137 4.51 25.16 -5.33
C ASP A 137 5.17 25.66 -6.62
N ASN A 138 5.29 24.80 -7.63
CA ASN A 138 5.35 25.25 -9.02
C ASN A 138 4.02 24.93 -9.74
N LEU A 139 2.98 25.66 -9.36
CA LEU A 139 1.85 25.98 -10.22
C LEU A 139 1.76 27.51 -10.28
N ILE A 140 2.37 28.10 -11.31
CA ILE A 140 2.17 29.51 -11.63
C ILE A 140 1.11 29.57 -12.73
N ASP A 141 -0.01 30.17 -12.37
CA ASP A 141 -0.98 30.81 -13.25
C ASP A 141 -0.28 31.80 -14.19
N GLN A 142 -0.59 31.76 -15.49
CA GLN A 142 -0.38 32.92 -16.35
C GLN A 142 -1.69 33.72 -16.48
N PRO A 143 -1.65 35.06 -16.32
CA PRO A 143 -2.80 35.94 -16.45
C PRO A 143 -3.08 36.29 -17.92
N GLY A 144 -4.32 36.70 -18.16
CA GLY A 144 -4.92 36.87 -19.48
C GLY A 144 -4.35 38.00 -20.36
N LYS A 145 -4.68 37.89 -21.64
CA LYS A 145 -4.63 38.97 -22.63
C LYS A 145 -5.93 38.92 -23.45
N THR A 146 -6.74 39.96 -23.32
CA THR A 146 -7.96 40.19 -24.10
C THR A 146 -7.65 40.89 -25.42
N ALA A 147 -8.34 40.41 -26.46
CA ALA A 147 -8.95 41.08 -27.62
C ALA A 147 -8.18 42.18 -28.38
N GLU A 148 -7.96 41.92 -29.66
CA GLU A 148 -8.26 42.88 -30.73
C GLU A 148 -8.73 42.09 -31.98
N GLU A 149 -9.85 42.56 -32.52
CA GLU A 149 -10.50 42.12 -33.76
C GLU A 149 -9.72 42.66 -34.96
N ASP A 150 -9.65 41.90 -36.06
CA ASP A 150 -9.78 42.52 -37.39
C ASP A 150 -10.12 41.49 -38.47
N GLU A 151 -11.13 41.84 -39.24
CA GLU A 151 -11.69 41.16 -40.40
C GLU A 151 -10.67 41.08 -41.55
N LYS A 152 -10.74 39.99 -42.35
CA LYS A 152 -10.87 40.11 -43.81
C LYS A 152 -11.14 38.77 -44.50
N GLU A 153 -12.21 38.80 -45.28
CA GLU A 153 -12.63 37.84 -46.29
C GLU A 153 -11.63 37.76 -47.47
N ALA A 154 -11.50 36.57 -48.07
CA ALA A 154 -11.54 36.35 -49.53
C ALA A 154 -11.33 34.86 -49.87
N GLU A 155 -12.46 34.20 -50.15
CA GLU A 155 -12.78 33.40 -51.34
C GLU A 155 -11.65 32.96 -52.32
N ILE A 156 -11.76 31.71 -52.84
CA ILE A 156 -11.65 31.27 -54.26
C ILE A 156 -10.97 29.87 -54.46
N THR A 157 -11.84 28.90 -54.82
CA THR A 157 -11.73 27.79 -55.81
C THR A 157 -10.78 26.57 -55.68
N HIS A 158 -11.42 25.38 -55.80
CA HIS A 158 -10.95 24.07 -56.33
C HIS A 158 -10.31 24.17 -57.75
N PRO A 159 -9.69 23.13 -58.40
CA PRO A 159 -9.78 21.67 -58.17
C PRO A 159 -8.48 20.81 -58.33
N THR A 160 -8.62 19.51 -57.99
CA THR A 160 -7.85 18.29 -58.39
C THR A 160 -7.40 18.25 -59.86
N PRO A 161 -6.33 17.51 -60.29
CA PRO A 161 -6.37 16.01 -60.34
C PRO A 161 -5.04 15.20 -60.35
N SER A 162 -5.23 13.87 -60.22
CA SER A 162 -4.62 12.74 -60.97
C SER A 162 -3.16 12.28 -60.79
N GLU A 163 -3.03 10.94 -60.81
CA GLU A 163 -1.95 10.10 -61.38
C GLU A 163 -0.62 10.04 -60.60
N SER A 164 0.12 8.93 -60.49
CA SER A 164 0.04 7.57 -61.06
C SER A 164 1.12 6.69 -60.38
N ASP A 165 0.91 5.37 -60.41
CA ASP A 165 1.84 4.28 -60.77
C ASP A 165 3.27 4.16 -60.18
N ASP A 166 3.46 2.98 -59.56
CA ASP A 166 4.45 1.95 -59.96
C ASP A 166 5.95 2.26 -59.81
N PHE A 167 6.64 1.53 -58.92
CA PHE A 167 8.00 1.02 -59.20
C PHE A 167 8.42 -0.08 -58.20
N SER A 168 8.37 -1.31 -58.72
CA SER A 168 9.39 -2.37 -58.66
C SER A 168 9.88 -2.97 -57.32
N GLN A 169 9.65 -4.29 -57.27
CA GLN A 169 10.49 -5.30 -56.63
C GLN A 169 11.97 -5.17 -57.03
N SER A 170 12.86 -5.39 -56.06
CA SER A 170 14.15 -6.05 -56.30
C SER A 170 14.45 -7.03 -55.17
N ASP A 171 14.52 -8.30 -55.57
CA ASP A 171 15.15 -9.38 -54.82
C ASP A 171 16.67 -9.18 -54.82
N ALA A 172 17.32 -9.31 -53.66
CA ALA A 172 18.74 -9.65 -53.56
C ALA A 172 19.07 -10.25 -52.18
N ASP A 173 19.25 -11.57 -52.20
CA ASP A 173 20.18 -12.43 -51.47
C ASP A 173 20.81 -12.05 -50.11
N MET A 174 20.66 -13.04 -49.20
CA MET A 174 21.63 -13.61 -48.27
C MET A 174 22.84 -12.78 -47.84
N GLN A 175 23.01 -12.58 -46.53
CA GLN A 175 24.01 -13.33 -45.74
C GLN A 175 24.07 -12.90 -44.27
N HIS A 176 24.44 -13.89 -43.45
CA HIS A 176 25.06 -13.82 -42.13
C HIS A 176 24.23 -13.44 -40.91
N GLY A 177 23.85 -14.51 -40.20
CA GLY A 177 23.48 -14.48 -38.80
C GLY A 177 24.52 -13.77 -37.94
N LYS A 178 24.06 -12.71 -37.29
CA LYS A 178 24.68 -12.11 -36.13
C LYS A 178 23.58 -12.09 -35.07
N VAL A 179 23.63 -13.06 -34.16
CA VAL A 179 22.80 -13.05 -32.94
C VAL A 179 23.37 -11.93 -32.07
N ILE A 180 22.83 -10.72 -32.24
CA ILE A 180 22.91 -9.64 -31.26
C ILE A 180 21.61 -9.76 -30.47
N PHE A 181 21.68 -10.30 -29.26
CA PHE A 181 20.67 -10.04 -28.24
C PHE A 181 20.86 -8.58 -27.79
N ASP A 182 20.34 -7.64 -28.58
CA ASP A 182 19.87 -6.37 -28.05
C ASP A 182 18.46 -6.66 -27.53
N ASP A 183 18.38 -7.24 -26.32
CA ASP A 183 17.14 -7.20 -25.55
C ASP A 183 17.00 -5.78 -25.02
N VAL A 184 16.33 -5.01 -25.87
CA VAL A 184 15.68 -3.74 -25.61
C VAL A 184 15.01 -3.81 -24.23
N ALA A 185 15.60 -3.10 -23.27
CA ALA A 185 14.87 -2.58 -22.13
C ALA A 185 13.84 -1.58 -22.69
N ASP A 186 12.69 -2.11 -23.09
CA ASP A 186 11.54 -1.27 -23.43
C ASP A 186 10.95 -0.77 -22.11
N ASP A 187 11.41 0.40 -21.69
CA ASP A 187 10.93 1.17 -20.54
C ASP A 187 9.50 1.69 -20.73
N THR A 188 8.74 1.17 -21.70
CA THR A 188 7.31 1.47 -21.84
C THR A 188 6.47 0.55 -20.96
N TYR A 189 6.61 0.74 -19.65
CA TYR A 189 5.58 0.32 -18.70
C TYR A 189 4.33 1.16 -18.95
N ASN A 190 3.50 0.74 -19.91
CA ASN A 190 2.17 1.28 -20.15
C ASN A 190 1.29 0.96 -18.93
N ALA A 191 1.32 1.85 -17.95
CA ALA A 191 0.51 1.80 -16.72
C ALA A 191 -1.00 2.01 -16.97
N ASP A 192 -1.42 2.08 -18.24
CA ASP A 192 -2.77 2.42 -18.69
C ASP A 192 -3.58 1.23 -19.20
N ALA A 193 -3.03 0.02 -19.19
CA ALA A 193 -3.84 -1.20 -19.37
C ALA A 193 -4.59 -1.50 -18.05
N ALA A 194 -5.64 -0.73 -17.85
CA ALA A 194 -6.63 -0.85 -16.78
C ALA A 194 -7.14 -2.30 -16.67
N TYR A 195 -6.62 -3.02 -15.69
CA TYR A 195 -7.41 -4.04 -15.02
C TYR A 195 -8.48 -3.30 -14.21
N GLU A 196 -9.64 -3.06 -14.83
CA GLU A 196 -10.90 -2.95 -14.09
C GLU A 196 -11.21 -4.33 -13.52
N GLU A 197 -10.43 -4.75 -12.52
CA GLU A 197 -10.89 -5.79 -11.63
C GLU A 197 -12.10 -5.19 -10.91
N VAL A 198 -13.28 -5.62 -11.32
CA VAL A 198 -14.54 -5.39 -10.59
C VAL A 198 -14.37 -6.12 -9.27
N VAL A 199 -13.64 -5.48 -8.35
CA VAL A 199 -13.72 -5.80 -6.94
C VAL A 199 -15.16 -5.45 -6.60
N GLU A 200 -16.02 -6.47 -6.61
CA GLU A 200 -17.32 -6.44 -5.96
C GLU A 200 -17.05 -6.24 -4.47
N ASP A 201 -16.74 -5.00 -4.12
CA ASP A 201 -16.64 -4.55 -2.76
C ASP A 201 -18.05 -4.66 -2.19
N SER A 202 -18.35 -5.84 -1.64
CA SER A 202 -19.50 -6.10 -0.79
C SER A 202 -19.29 -5.32 0.52
N TYR A 203 -19.33 -3.99 0.44
CA TYR A 203 -19.34 -3.12 1.60
C TYR A 203 -20.66 -3.34 2.32
N TYR A 204 -20.60 -3.87 3.54
CA TYR A 204 -21.73 -3.82 4.44
C TYR A 204 -22.17 -2.37 4.65
N THR A 205 -23.46 -2.10 4.51
CA THR A 205 -24.02 -0.76 4.74
C THR A 205 -23.82 -0.34 6.21
N ASP A 206 -23.83 0.97 6.49
CA ASP A 206 -23.73 1.46 7.88
C ASP A 206 -24.84 0.89 8.77
N ALA A 207 -26.03 0.72 8.21
CA ALA A 207 -27.15 0.07 8.89
C ALA A 207 -26.84 -1.39 9.27
N GLN A 208 -26.19 -2.15 8.38
CA GLN A 208 -25.76 -3.53 8.65
C GLN A 208 -24.65 -3.57 9.71
N ARG A 209 -23.68 -2.67 9.65
CA ARG A 209 -22.62 -2.57 10.68
C ARG A 209 -23.19 -2.27 12.06
N GLU A 210 -24.14 -1.35 12.14
CA GLU A 210 -24.80 -0.99 13.40
C GLU A 210 -25.70 -2.12 13.92
N ALA A 211 -26.44 -2.80 13.03
CA ALA A 211 -27.23 -3.97 13.39
C ALA A 211 -26.35 -5.11 13.94
N ALA A 212 -25.19 -5.36 13.32
CA ALA A 212 -24.23 -6.35 13.80
C ALA A 212 -23.68 -5.98 15.19
N ARG A 213 -23.33 -4.71 15.43
CA ARG A 213 -22.89 -4.23 16.77
C ARG A 213 -23.96 -4.44 17.83
N LYS A 214 -25.21 -4.08 17.55
CA LYS A 214 -26.34 -4.29 18.47
C LYS A 214 -26.57 -5.77 18.77
N ALA A 215 -26.42 -6.64 17.77
CA ALA A 215 -26.54 -8.09 17.96
C ALA A 215 -25.40 -8.66 18.82
N LEU A 216 -24.17 -8.20 18.63
CA LEU A 216 -23.03 -8.60 19.46
C LEU A 216 -23.19 -8.12 20.91
N ALA A 217 -23.72 -6.92 21.11
CA ALA A 217 -23.98 -6.37 22.44
C ALA A 217 -25.04 -7.15 23.25
N GLN A 218 -25.88 -7.96 22.59
CA GLN A 218 -26.85 -8.85 23.25
C GLN A 218 -26.24 -10.17 23.71
N LEU A 219 -25.04 -10.52 23.23
CA LEU A 219 -24.32 -11.70 23.69
C LEU A 219 -23.66 -11.42 25.04
N ALA A 220 -23.57 -12.45 25.88
CA ALA A 220 -22.72 -12.36 27.06
C ALA A 220 -21.27 -12.07 26.63
N PHE A 221 -20.54 -11.33 27.45
CA PHE A 221 -19.16 -10.93 27.17
C PHE A 221 -18.29 -12.11 26.71
N ASP A 222 -18.35 -13.22 27.46
CA ASP A 222 -17.61 -14.45 27.15
C ASP A 222 -17.97 -15.04 25.78
N GLN A 223 -19.25 -14.99 25.41
CA GLN A 223 -19.72 -15.52 24.12
C GLN A 223 -19.27 -14.65 22.95
N SER A 224 -19.24 -13.33 23.13
CA SER A 224 -18.71 -12.39 22.15
C SER A 224 -17.22 -12.62 21.92
N ASP A 225 -16.42 -12.74 22.98
CA ASP A 225 -14.97 -12.99 22.89
C ASP A 225 -14.66 -14.32 22.20
N ILE A 226 -15.39 -15.39 22.55
CA ILE A 226 -15.30 -16.71 21.89
C ILE A 226 -15.57 -16.57 20.38
N LEU A 227 -16.66 -15.89 20.00
CA LEU A 227 -17.03 -15.73 18.60
C LEU A 227 -15.95 -14.97 17.81
N MET A 228 -15.49 -13.84 18.33
CA MET A 228 -14.50 -12.98 17.66
C MET A 228 -13.18 -13.72 17.47
N THR A 229 -12.71 -14.43 18.51
CA THR A 229 -11.50 -15.25 18.45
C THR A 229 -11.62 -16.36 17.39
N MET A 230 -12.77 -17.06 17.35
CA MET A 230 -13.00 -18.11 16.36
C MET A 230 -13.03 -17.57 14.92
N ILE A 231 -13.70 -16.44 14.67
CA ILE A 231 -13.77 -15.82 13.34
C ILE A 231 -12.37 -15.35 12.89
N ALA A 232 -11.62 -14.68 13.77
CA ALA A 232 -10.27 -14.20 13.47
C ALA A 232 -9.32 -15.36 13.11
N SER A 233 -9.49 -16.53 13.76
CA SER A 233 -8.68 -17.72 13.46
C SER A 233 -9.02 -18.37 12.12
N GLU A 234 -10.26 -18.25 11.63
CA GLU A 234 -10.71 -18.85 10.36
C GLU A 234 -10.29 -18.01 9.15
N GLN A 235 -10.17 -16.68 9.30
CA GLN A 235 -9.73 -15.79 8.22
C GLN A 235 -8.29 -16.04 7.75
N LYS A 236 -7.45 -16.69 8.58
CA LYS A 236 -6.05 -17.02 8.22
C LYS A 236 -5.91 -18.22 7.28
N GLY A 237 -6.99 -18.69 6.66
CA GLY A 237 -6.99 -19.85 5.76
C GLY A 237 -6.76 -21.20 6.46
N CYS A 238 -6.52 -21.19 7.77
CA CYS A 238 -6.39 -22.40 8.56
C CYS A 238 -7.78 -22.95 8.90
N LYS A 239 -8.04 -24.21 8.50
CA LYS A 239 -9.16 -24.98 9.05
C LYS A 239 -9.02 -24.99 10.57
N ARG A 240 -9.93 -24.29 11.27
CA ARG A 240 -10.06 -24.13 12.74
C ARG A 240 -8.85 -24.69 13.52
N PRO A 241 -7.88 -23.84 13.90
CA PRO A 241 -6.69 -24.30 14.61
C PRO A 241 -7.10 -25.03 15.89
N ALA A 242 -6.68 -26.29 16.04
CA ALA A 242 -6.94 -27.09 17.24
C ALA A 242 -6.44 -26.38 18.51
N ASP A 243 -5.34 -25.63 18.37
CA ASP A 243 -4.72 -24.87 19.44
C ASP A 243 -5.63 -23.73 19.94
N VAL A 244 -6.32 -23.04 19.04
CA VAL A 244 -7.27 -21.96 19.40
C VAL A 244 -8.45 -22.53 20.18
N MET A 245 -8.97 -23.68 19.75
CA MET A 245 -10.06 -24.36 20.46
C MET A 245 -9.63 -24.77 21.86
N LYS A 246 -8.45 -25.38 22.01
CA LYS A 246 -7.91 -25.81 23.31
C LYS A 246 -7.64 -24.62 24.25
N GLY A 247 -7.17 -23.50 23.70
CA GLY A 247 -7.00 -22.26 24.45
C GLY A 247 -8.33 -21.71 24.99
N LEU A 248 -9.38 -21.71 24.17
CA LEU A 248 -10.72 -21.29 24.59
C LEU A 248 -11.37 -22.25 25.59
N GLU A 249 -11.19 -23.57 25.43
CA GLU A 249 -11.65 -24.57 26.40
C GLU A 249 -11.03 -24.32 27.78
N THR A 250 -9.73 -24.04 27.81
CA THR A 250 -8.99 -23.75 29.05
C THR A 250 -9.43 -22.42 29.67
N LYS A 251 -9.55 -21.35 28.86
CA LYS A 251 -9.92 -20.00 29.32
C LYS A 251 -11.31 -19.96 29.94
N TYR A 252 -12.28 -20.64 29.31
CA TYR A 252 -13.69 -20.58 29.69
C TYR A 252 -14.19 -21.83 30.43
N GLN A 253 -13.30 -22.77 30.76
CA GLN A 253 -13.63 -24.04 31.44
C GLN A 253 -14.81 -24.77 30.78
N THR A 254 -14.77 -24.87 29.45
CA THR A 254 -15.88 -25.38 28.63
C THR A 254 -15.40 -26.44 27.65
N THR A 255 -16.32 -27.20 27.07
CA THR A 255 -16.02 -28.18 26.01
C THR A 255 -16.07 -27.55 24.62
N SER A 256 -15.32 -28.10 23.67
CA SER A 256 -15.36 -27.71 22.25
C SER A 256 -16.75 -27.83 21.62
N GLU A 257 -17.57 -28.78 22.07
CA GLU A 257 -18.97 -28.88 21.62
C GLU A 257 -19.78 -27.65 22.03
N ASN A 258 -19.62 -27.19 23.27
CA ASN A 258 -20.29 -25.98 23.73
C ASN A 258 -19.76 -24.73 23.03
N LEU A 259 -18.45 -24.63 22.77
CA LEU A 259 -17.87 -23.54 21.96
C LEU A 259 -18.48 -23.49 20.55
N ARG A 260 -18.64 -24.65 19.89
CA ARG A 260 -19.31 -24.74 18.57
C ARG A 260 -20.79 -24.34 18.67
N ALA A 261 -21.48 -24.74 19.73
CA ALA A 261 -22.87 -24.35 19.97
C ALA A 261 -23.02 -22.84 20.22
N ILE A 262 -22.09 -22.22 20.96
CA ILE A 262 -22.02 -20.77 21.16
C ILE A 262 -21.82 -20.07 19.82
N LYS A 263 -20.83 -20.49 19.02
CA LYS A 263 -20.60 -19.93 17.68
C LYS A 263 -21.84 -20.02 16.80
N SER A 264 -22.48 -21.19 16.74
CA SER A 264 -23.68 -21.42 15.93
C SER A 264 -24.83 -20.50 16.35
N ARG A 265 -25.09 -20.37 17.66
CA ARG A 265 -26.13 -19.46 18.20
C ARG A 265 -25.81 -18.00 17.89
N ALA A 266 -24.57 -17.57 18.13
CA ALA A 266 -24.15 -16.19 17.91
C ALA A 266 -24.23 -15.80 16.42
N LEU A 267 -23.80 -16.68 15.50
CA LEU A 267 -23.96 -16.47 14.07
C LEU A 267 -25.43 -16.45 13.63
N LYS A 268 -26.31 -17.21 14.28
CA LYS A 268 -27.76 -17.16 14.03
C LYS A 268 -28.34 -15.81 14.44
N TYR A 269 -27.92 -15.24 15.57
CA TYR A 269 -28.34 -13.90 15.99
C TYR A 269 -27.85 -12.81 15.04
N LEU A 270 -26.58 -12.87 14.62
CA LEU A 270 -26.01 -11.95 13.64
C LEU A 270 -26.75 -11.98 12.31
N ARG A 271 -27.04 -13.19 11.78
CA ARG A 271 -27.80 -13.34 10.53
C ARG A 271 -29.20 -12.73 10.63
N LYS A 272 -29.90 -13.00 11.73
CA LYS A 272 -31.23 -12.43 11.99
C LYS A 272 -31.17 -10.90 12.06
N ALA A 273 -30.16 -10.34 12.72
CA ALA A 273 -29.99 -8.89 12.83
C ALA A 273 -29.65 -8.22 11.49
N LEU A 274 -28.90 -8.90 10.63
CA LEU A 274 -28.55 -8.42 9.30
C LEU A 274 -29.68 -8.58 8.27
N GLY A 275 -30.81 -9.19 8.65
CA GLY A 275 -31.91 -9.47 7.72
C GLY A 275 -31.55 -10.50 6.65
N VAL A 276 -30.46 -11.25 6.83
CA VAL A 276 -29.99 -12.29 5.90
C VAL A 276 -30.70 -13.60 6.24
N ASP A 277 -32.03 -13.59 6.10
CA ASP A 277 -32.87 -14.77 6.26
C ASP A 277 -32.94 -15.54 4.93
N ALA A 278 -31.79 -15.98 4.40
CA ALA A 278 -31.65 -17.17 3.55
C ALA A 278 -30.25 -17.26 2.91
N LYS A 279 -29.53 -18.35 3.22
CA LYS A 279 -28.43 -18.93 2.43
C LYS A 279 -27.20 -18.02 2.19
N MET A 280 -26.47 -17.72 3.25
CA MET A 280 -25.02 -17.46 3.13
C MET A 280 -24.31 -18.80 3.38
N GLN A 281 -23.79 -19.43 2.33
CA GLN A 281 -22.84 -20.54 2.48
C GLN A 281 -21.51 -19.91 2.92
N ILE A 282 -21.14 -20.16 4.19
CA ILE A 282 -19.79 -19.89 4.72
C ILE A 282 -18.93 -21.11 4.42
#